data_AF-A0A520HQL8-F1
#
_entry.id   AF-A0A520HQL8-F1
#
_cell.length_a   1.000
_cell.length_b   1.000
_cell.length_c   1.000
_cell.angle_alpha   90.00
_cell.angle_beta   90.00
_cell.angle_gamma   90.00
#
_symmetry.space_group_name_H-M   'P 1'
#
loop_
_entity.id
_entity.type
_entity.pdbx_description
1 polymer ?
#
loop_
_entity_poly.entity_id
_entity_poly.type
_entity_poly.pdbx_seq_one_letter_code
_entity_poly.pdbx_strand_id
1 'polypeptide(L)'
;IIACDYSFKKTLAFTAGAEAMGKELESKGQPFLFRNNGNGTFKNITNEAGLFKSVFAMGSSFGDIDNDGWLDMFFGTGNPNFDSLIPNRMFRNNGGKGFNEVTRSARVGSLQKGHSVAFADLDNDGDQDIYMDLGGAYEGDAFPSALYMNPGQNKNNWISINLEGVQSNNAAIGSRLKLSVMEDGKMRYIYRDVNSGGSFGSAPFRREIGIGAATVINELEIKWHGSGLVQKFKNIKPNQFVKITEGSNAVNTVNIKKLTFKKLGTTSHHHMAMK
;
A
#
# COMPACT_ATOMS: atom_id res chain seq x y z
N ILE A 1 -1.96 12.27 -2.92
CA ILE A 1 -0.72 12.44 -2.13
C ILE A 1 -1.10 12.31 -0.67
N ILE A 2 -0.25 11.65 0.12
CA ILE A 2 -0.37 11.66 1.57
C ILE A 2 0.81 12.41 2.17
N ALA A 3 0.55 13.23 3.17
CA ALA A 3 1.57 13.92 3.96
C ALA A 3 1.32 13.61 5.43
N CYS A 4 2.36 13.31 6.19
CA CYS A 4 2.22 12.92 7.59
C CYS A 4 2.90 13.94 8.50
N ASP A 5 2.28 14.16 9.66
CA ASP A 5 2.88 14.87 10.78
C ASP A 5 3.24 13.83 11.85
N TYR A 6 4.49 13.87 12.34
CA TYR A 6 5.00 13.02 13.41
C TYR A 6 5.48 13.84 14.62
N SER A 7 5.12 15.13 14.69
CA SER A 7 5.57 15.99 15.79
C SER A 7 4.79 15.74 17.08
N PHE A 8 5.52 15.73 18.20
CA PHE A 8 5.01 15.49 19.54
C PHE A 8 5.16 16.75 20.39
N LYS A 9 4.15 17.63 20.35
CA LYS A 9 4.13 18.88 21.15
C LYS A 9 3.38 18.74 22.48
N LYS A 10 2.51 17.75 22.62
CA LYS A 10 1.63 17.51 23.78
C LYS A 10 1.51 16.01 24.05
N THR A 11 1.02 15.65 25.24
CA THR A 11 0.80 14.26 25.63
C THR A 11 -0.26 13.59 24.77
N LEU A 12 -0.21 12.27 24.63
CA LEU A 12 -1.24 11.50 23.91
C LEU A 12 -2.65 11.74 24.46
N ALA A 13 -2.79 11.83 25.78
CA ALA A 13 -4.08 12.08 26.43
C ALA A 13 -4.66 13.44 26.01
N PHE A 14 -3.83 14.48 25.93
CA PHE A 14 -4.25 15.79 25.44
C PHE A 14 -4.70 15.72 23.98
N THR A 15 -3.91 15.08 23.12
CA THR A 15 -4.22 14.96 21.69
C THR A 15 -5.50 14.16 21.46
N ALA A 16 -5.66 13.01 22.13
CA ALA A 16 -6.86 12.18 22.04
C ALA A 16 -8.10 12.92 22.57
N GLY A 17 -7.98 13.67 23.67
CA GLY A 17 -9.06 14.50 24.19
C GLY A 17 -9.46 15.62 23.21
N ALA A 18 -8.49 16.28 22.59
CA ALA A 18 -8.74 17.30 21.58
C ALA A 18 -9.39 16.72 20.31
N GLU A 19 -8.95 15.54 19.85
CA GLU A 19 -9.58 14.79 18.75
C GLU A 19 -11.05 14.48 19.07
N ALA A 20 -11.32 13.91 20.25
CA ALA A 20 -12.68 13.59 20.70
C ALA A 20 -13.59 14.82 20.84
N MET A 21 -13.02 15.98 21.16
CA MET A 21 -13.73 17.25 21.23
C MET A 21 -13.78 18.01 19.90
N GLY A 22 -13.20 17.48 18.82
CA GLY A 22 -13.12 18.17 17.52
C GLY A 22 -12.30 19.46 17.53
N LYS A 23 -11.39 19.64 18.50
CA LYS A 23 -10.57 20.86 18.63
C LYS A 23 -9.46 20.92 17.59
N GLU A 24 -9.10 22.12 17.16
CA GLU A 24 -7.89 22.36 16.37
C GLU A 24 -6.64 22.32 17.26
N LEU A 25 -5.58 21.69 16.75
CA LEU A 25 -4.26 21.66 17.37
C LEU A 25 -3.25 22.16 16.34
N GLU A 26 -2.23 22.87 16.82
CA GLU A 26 -1.12 23.39 16.01
C GLU A 26 -0.30 22.27 15.34
N SER A 27 -0.23 21.11 15.99
CA SER A 27 0.20 19.83 15.43
C SER A 27 -0.72 18.75 15.98
N LYS A 28 -1.28 17.94 15.09
CA LYS A 28 -2.19 16.83 15.44
C LYS A 28 -1.53 15.48 15.34
N GLY A 29 -0.32 15.39 14.78
CA GLY A 29 0.22 14.09 14.36
C GLY A 29 -0.73 13.36 13.40
N GLN A 30 -1.59 14.07 12.67
CA GLN A 30 -2.57 13.44 11.79
C GLN A 30 -1.99 13.29 10.37
N PRO A 31 -2.42 12.28 9.60
CA PRO A 31 -2.14 12.24 8.18
C PRO A 31 -3.03 13.25 7.45
N PHE A 32 -2.52 13.80 6.35
CA PHE A 32 -3.25 14.64 5.43
C PHE A 32 -3.35 13.96 4.07
N LEU A 33 -4.57 13.79 3.58
CA LEU A 33 -4.85 13.23 2.27
C LEU A 33 -5.24 14.32 1.28
N PHE A 34 -4.45 14.44 0.22
CA PHE A 34 -4.65 15.40 -0.86
C PHE A 34 -5.05 14.68 -2.15
N ARG A 35 -6.25 15.00 -2.66
CA ARG A 35 -6.73 14.57 -3.97
C ARG A 35 -6.17 15.50 -5.05
N ASN A 36 -5.59 14.91 -6.09
CA ASN A 36 -5.16 15.65 -7.28
C ASN A 36 -6.39 16.04 -8.11
N ASN A 37 -6.55 17.32 -8.43
CA ASN A 37 -7.67 17.83 -9.24
C ASN A 37 -7.42 17.70 -10.75
N GLY A 38 -6.23 17.26 -11.17
CA GLY A 38 -5.85 17.07 -12.57
C GLY A 38 -5.34 18.32 -13.29
N ASN A 39 -5.32 19.46 -12.60
CA ASN A 39 -4.93 20.77 -13.15
C ASN A 39 -3.72 21.39 -12.41
N GLY A 40 -2.89 20.56 -11.77
CA GLY A 40 -1.76 21.01 -10.96
C GLY A 40 -2.12 21.48 -9.55
N THR A 41 -3.40 21.48 -9.18
CA THR A 41 -3.86 21.79 -7.82
C THR A 41 -4.28 20.54 -7.04
N PHE A 42 -4.31 20.66 -5.72
CA PHE A 42 -4.71 19.59 -4.82
C PHE A 42 -5.79 20.08 -3.85
N LYS A 43 -6.77 19.22 -3.58
CA LYS A 43 -7.79 19.43 -2.54
C LYS A 43 -7.45 18.59 -1.32
N ASN A 44 -7.39 19.21 -0.13
CA ASN A 44 -7.35 18.47 1.13
C ASN A 44 -8.71 17.80 1.36
N ILE A 45 -8.72 16.46 1.40
CA ILE A 45 -9.92 15.64 1.61
C ILE A 45 -9.82 14.82 2.90
N THR A 46 -8.93 15.17 3.83
CA THR A 46 -8.65 14.40 5.05
C THR A 46 -9.91 14.10 5.85
N ASN A 47 -10.75 15.12 6.08
CA ASN A 47 -12.01 14.97 6.81
C ASN A 47 -13.05 14.18 6.01
N GLU A 48 -13.20 14.49 4.71
CA GLU A 48 -14.11 13.77 3.80
C GLU A 48 -13.76 12.27 3.70
N ALA A 49 -12.48 11.94 3.85
CA ALA A 49 -11.96 10.58 3.80
C ALA A 49 -12.03 9.84 5.15
N GLY A 50 -12.46 10.49 6.23
CA GLY A 50 -12.51 9.89 7.57
C GLY A 50 -11.14 9.73 8.25
N LEU A 51 -10.13 10.50 7.82
CA LEU A 51 -8.75 10.41 8.32
C LEU A 51 -8.40 11.45 9.40
N PHE A 52 -9.41 12.01 10.07
CA PHE A 52 -9.23 12.92 11.21
C PHE A 52 -8.84 12.15 12.47
N LYS A 53 -7.67 11.53 12.45
CA LYS A 53 -7.13 10.75 13.56
C LYS A 53 -5.65 11.05 13.75
N SER A 54 -5.22 11.18 14.99
CA SER A 54 -3.79 11.28 15.31
C SER A 54 -3.12 9.92 15.14
N VAL A 55 -2.16 9.84 14.21
CA VAL A 55 -1.44 8.61 13.85
C VAL A 55 0.06 8.75 14.17
N PHE A 56 0.64 9.94 14.06
CA PHE A 56 2.05 10.26 14.24
C PHE A 56 2.95 9.44 13.32
N ALA A 57 2.55 9.37 12.04
CA ALA A 57 3.17 8.51 11.06
C ALA A 57 4.52 9.08 10.60
N MET A 58 5.57 8.27 10.71
CA MET A 58 6.89 8.52 10.14
C MET A 58 7.05 7.81 8.79
N GLY A 59 6.47 6.61 8.66
CA GLY A 59 6.34 5.92 7.38
C GLY A 59 4.88 5.68 7.01
N SER A 60 4.63 5.62 5.70
CA SER A 60 3.32 5.32 5.17
C SER A 60 3.42 4.71 3.78
N SER A 61 2.54 3.76 3.49
CA SER A 61 2.49 3.11 2.18
C SER A 61 1.05 2.81 1.78
N PHE A 62 0.87 2.59 0.48
CA PHE A 62 -0.40 2.20 -0.13
C PHE A 62 -0.30 0.77 -0.65
N GLY A 63 -1.37 0.00 -0.47
CA GLY A 63 -1.51 -1.37 -0.99
C GLY A 63 -2.99 -1.70 -1.23
N ASP A 64 -3.28 -2.88 -1.73
CA ASP A 64 -4.61 -3.37 -2.10
C ASP A 64 -4.79 -4.73 -1.39
N ILE A 65 -5.07 -4.69 -0.08
CA ILE A 65 -4.90 -5.87 0.80
C ILE A 65 -5.91 -6.98 0.50
N ASP A 66 -7.01 -6.61 -0.13
CA ASP A 66 -8.15 -7.47 -0.35
C ASP A 66 -8.51 -7.56 -1.84
N ASN A 67 -7.59 -7.12 -2.71
CA ASN A 67 -7.69 -7.19 -4.16
C ASN A 67 -8.97 -6.56 -4.73
N ASP A 68 -9.58 -5.59 -4.04
CA ASP A 68 -10.77 -4.90 -4.51
C ASP A 68 -10.48 -3.79 -5.53
N GLY A 69 -9.20 -3.48 -5.76
CA GLY A 69 -8.71 -2.49 -6.72
C GLY A 69 -8.59 -1.08 -6.14
N TRP A 70 -9.04 -0.86 -4.91
CA TRP A 70 -8.88 0.39 -4.17
C TRP A 70 -7.66 0.33 -3.25
N LEU A 71 -6.84 1.38 -3.28
CA LEU A 71 -5.66 1.42 -2.42
C LEU A 71 -6.05 1.77 -0.98
N ASP A 72 -5.68 0.86 -0.08
CA ASP A 72 -5.62 0.97 1.38
C ASP A 72 -4.36 1.73 1.83
N MET A 73 -4.28 2.01 3.13
CA MET A 73 -3.13 2.68 3.73
C MET A 73 -2.66 1.96 4.98
N PHE A 74 -1.35 2.00 5.18
CA PHE A 74 -0.72 1.60 6.43
C PHE A 74 0.24 2.68 6.90
N PHE A 75 0.23 2.96 8.19
CA PHE A 75 1.06 3.97 8.83
C PHE A 75 1.95 3.37 9.91
N GLY A 76 3.25 3.62 9.77
CA GLY A 76 4.25 3.35 10.78
C GLY A 76 4.44 4.54 11.71
N THR A 77 4.19 4.33 13.00
CA THR A 77 4.24 5.38 14.04
C THR A 77 5.65 5.44 14.63
N GLY A 78 6.58 6.02 13.87
CA GLY A 78 8.02 5.90 14.11
C GLY A 78 8.61 6.76 15.23
N ASN A 79 7.97 7.90 15.59
CA ASN A 79 8.55 8.84 16.56
C ASN A 79 7.70 9.19 17.81
N PRO A 80 6.81 8.32 18.34
CA PRO A 80 6.24 8.60 19.65
C PRO A 80 7.32 8.66 20.74
N ASN A 81 7.11 9.57 21.69
CA ASN A 81 7.91 9.64 22.90
C ASN A 81 7.87 8.28 23.63
N PHE A 82 8.91 7.93 24.37
CA PHE A 82 9.03 6.62 25.03
C PHE A 82 7.91 6.33 26.03
N ASP A 83 7.30 7.37 26.60
CA ASP A 83 6.15 7.28 27.50
C ASP A 83 4.82 6.98 26.79
N SER A 84 4.85 6.88 25.46
CA SER A 84 3.68 6.88 24.59
C SER A 84 3.60 5.59 23.77
N LEU A 85 2.55 4.80 24.00
CA LEU A 85 2.26 3.59 23.22
C LEU A 85 1.22 3.91 22.14
N ILE A 86 1.67 3.96 20.88
CA ILE A 86 0.80 4.17 19.72
C ILE A 86 0.92 2.94 18.83
N PRO A 87 -0.20 2.29 18.46
CA PRO A 87 -0.14 1.21 17.49
C PRO A 87 0.13 1.77 16.10
N ASN A 88 0.89 1.03 15.31
CA ASN A 88 0.86 1.13 13.86
C ASN A 88 -0.58 0.92 13.36
N ARG A 89 -1.00 1.67 12.35
CA ARG A 89 -2.42 1.74 11.97
C ARG A 89 -2.64 1.37 10.51
N MET A 90 -3.70 0.62 10.27
CA MET A 90 -4.13 0.21 8.94
C MET A 90 -5.53 0.72 8.65
N PHE A 91 -5.71 1.25 7.45
CA PHE A 91 -6.95 1.85 6.99
C PHE A 91 -7.35 1.23 5.65
N ARG A 92 -8.48 0.54 5.63
CA ARG A 92 -9.06 -0.03 4.42
C ARG A 92 -9.90 1.00 3.69
N ASN A 93 -9.73 1.11 2.37
CA ASN A 93 -10.53 1.97 1.52
C ASN A 93 -11.95 1.41 1.34
N ASN A 94 -12.96 2.28 1.48
CA ASN A 94 -14.35 1.90 1.33
C ASN A 94 -14.88 2.27 -0.07
N GLY A 95 -14.24 1.73 -1.12
CA GLY A 95 -14.67 1.97 -2.50
C GLY A 95 -14.60 3.44 -2.94
N GLY A 96 -13.60 4.18 -2.46
CA GLY A 96 -13.43 5.61 -2.72
C GLY A 96 -14.30 6.54 -1.89
N LYS A 97 -15.12 6.02 -0.97
CA LYS A 97 -16.03 6.79 -0.09
C LYS A 97 -15.40 7.18 1.25
N GLY A 98 -14.10 6.93 1.42
CA GLY A 98 -13.35 7.17 2.65
C GLY A 98 -12.66 5.91 3.14
N PHE A 99 -12.16 5.94 4.37
CA PHE A 99 -11.35 4.89 4.96
C PHE A 99 -11.92 4.41 6.29
N ASN A 100 -11.87 3.09 6.51
CA ASN A 100 -12.19 2.46 7.78
C ASN A 100 -10.90 1.99 8.44
N GLU A 101 -10.72 2.30 9.73
CA GLU A 101 -9.58 1.76 10.46
C GLU A 101 -9.80 0.27 10.76
N VAL A 102 -8.88 -0.57 10.27
CA VAL A 102 -8.94 -2.04 10.39
C VAL A 102 -7.77 -2.61 11.19
N THR A 103 -6.98 -1.75 11.85
CA THR A 103 -5.80 -2.11 12.67
C THR A 103 -6.02 -3.35 13.54
N ARG A 104 -7.15 -3.39 14.26
CA ARG A 104 -7.49 -4.49 15.19
C ARG A 104 -7.96 -5.75 14.46
N SER A 105 -8.86 -5.61 13.48
CA SER A 105 -9.40 -6.75 12.73
C SER A 105 -8.33 -7.42 11.87
N ALA A 106 -7.39 -6.65 11.33
CA ALA A 106 -6.24 -7.14 10.57
C ALA A 106 -5.09 -7.67 11.45
N ARG A 107 -5.11 -7.41 12.78
CA ARG A 107 -4.08 -7.83 13.74
C ARG A 107 -2.66 -7.31 13.44
N VAL A 108 -2.58 -6.09 12.93
CA VAL A 108 -1.33 -5.44 12.50
C VAL A 108 -0.89 -4.27 13.40
N GLY A 109 -1.57 -4.08 14.53
CA GLY A 109 -1.35 -2.98 15.46
C GLY A 109 -0.17 -3.16 16.40
N SER A 110 1.04 -3.43 15.88
CA SER A 110 2.26 -3.46 16.70
C SER A 110 2.45 -2.11 17.41
N LEU A 111 2.82 -2.15 18.69
CA LEU A 111 3.11 -0.97 19.51
C LEU A 111 4.56 -0.48 19.36
N GLN A 112 5.36 -1.18 18.56
CA GLN A 112 6.74 -0.79 18.29
C GLN A 112 6.83 0.29 17.23
N LYS A 113 7.90 1.08 17.29
CA LYS A 113 8.11 2.24 16.43
C LYS A 113 8.25 1.83 14.97
N GLY A 114 7.29 2.25 14.16
CA GLY A 114 7.20 1.87 12.77
C GLY A 114 7.87 2.84 11.80
N HIS A 115 8.80 2.33 10.98
CA HIS A 115 9.51 3.13 9.99
C HIS A 115 9.08 2.77 8.56
N SER A 116 9.85 1.97 7.83
CA SER A 116 9.50 1.60 6.47
C SER A 116 8.35 0.59 6.45
N VAL A 117 7.41 0.76 5.50
CA VAL A 117 6.26 -0.13 5.30
C VAL A 117 6.17 -0.49 3.82
N ALA A 118 6.19 -1.78 3.51
CA ALA A 118 6.03 -2.30 2.17
C ALA A 118 4.79 -3.20 2.08
N PHE A 119 3.95 -2.94 1.07
CA PHE A 119 2.96 -3.90 0.60
C PHE A 119 3.57 -4.66 -0.58
N ALA A 120 3.58 -5.98 -0.50
CA ALA A 120 4.09 -6.85 -1.55
C ALA A 120 3.53 -8.26 -1.40
N ASP A 121 3.19 -8.91 -2.51
CA ASP A 121 2.90 -10.35 -2.60
C ASP A 121 4.20 -11.15 -2.40
N LEU A 122 4.60 -11.37 -1.15
CA LEU A 122 5.91 -11.93 -0.80
C LEU A 122 5.94 -13.44 -0.95
N ASP A 123 4.82 -14.12 -0.71
CA ASP A 123 4.73 -15.56 -0.94
C ASP A 123 4.30 -15.93 -2.37
N ASN A 124 4.01 -14.96 -3.24
CA ASN A 124 3.60 -15.16 -4.62
C ASN A 124 2.30 -15.97 -4.73
N ASP A 125 1.32 -15.66 -3.89
CA ASP A 125 0.00 -16.27 -3.93
C ASP A 125 -1.14 -15.36 -4.40
N GLY A 126 -0.80 -14.09 -4.64
CA GLY A 126 -1.67 -13.14 -5.29
C GLY A 126 -2.43 -12.21 -4.36
N ASP A 127 -2.25 -12.32 -3.05
CA ASP A 127 -2.59 -11.24 -2.14
C ASP A 127 -1.32 -10.51 -1.66
N GLN A 128 -1.49 -9.27 -1.20
CA GLN A 128 -0.35 -8.50 -0.69
C GLN A 128 -0.15 -8.80 0.79
N ASP A 129 1.10 -9.05 1.17
CA ASP A 129 1.59 -9.06 2.54
C ASP A 129 2.07 -7.67 2.97
N ILE A 130 2.31 -7.51 4.27
CA ILE A 130 2.91 -6.29 4.82
C ILE A 130 4.23 -6.63 5.47
N TYR A 131 5.33 -6.05 4.97
CA TYR A 131 6.61 -6.02 5.66
C TYR A 131 6.82 -4.65 6.28
N MET A 132 7.31 -4.64 7.51
CA MET A 132 7.48 -3.42 8.27
C MET A 132 8.75 -3.43 9.09
N ASP A 133 9.53 -2.37 8.96
CA ASP A 133 10.66 -2.14 9.85
C ASP A 133 10.21 -1.51 11.18
N LEU A 134 10.73 -2.08 12.28
CA LEU A 134 10.32 -1.75 13.64
C LEU A 134 11.54 -1.43 14.51
N GLY A 135 11.40 -0.54 15.47
CA GLY A 135 12.50 -0.14 16.37
C GLY A 135 13.48 0.84 15.72
N GLY A 136 14.66 1.04 16.32
CA GLY A 136 15.80 1.71 15.69
C GLY A 136 15.86 3.24 15.78
N ALA A 137 14.81 3.91 16.28
CA ALA A 137 14.83 5.37 16.44
C ALA A 137 15.78 5.84 17.56
N TYR A 138 16.10 4.95 18.51
CA TYR A 138 16.94 5.26 19.67
C TYR A 138 17.94 4.14 19.92
N GLU A 139 19.08 4.51 20.51
CA GLU A 139 20.08 3.56 20.95
C GLU A 139 19.47 2.53 21.91
N GLY A 140 19.66 1.24 21.62
CA GLY A 140 19.12 0.13 22.41
C GLY A 140 17.67 -0.27 22.08
N ASP A 141 16.94 0.48 21.23
CA ASP A 141 15.60 0.13 20.75
C ASP A 141 15.67 -0.90 19.61
N ALA A 142 16.29 -2.05 19.88
CA ALA A 142 16.42 -3.14 18.93
C ALA A 142 15.13 -3.98 18.93
N PHE A 143 14.26 -3.72 17.96
CA PHE A 143 13.11 -4.57 17.69
C PHE A 143 13.24 -5.15 16.29
N PRO A 144 12.94 -6.44 16.06
CA PRO A 144 13.00 -6.98 14.72
C PRO A 144 11.82 -6.52 13.88
N SER A 145 12.05 -6.38 12.58
CA SER A 145 11.02 -6.10 11.60
C SER A 145 9.90 -7.15 11.67
N ALA A 146 8.68 -6.74 11.32
CA ALA A 146 7.51 -7.61 11.29
C ALA A 146 7.10 -7.90 9.84
N LEU A 147 6.80 -9.18 9.58
CA LEU A 147 6.11 -9.63 8.38
C LEU A 147 4.71 -10.10 8.78
N TYR A 148 3.70 -9.44 8.25
CA TYR A 148 2.30 -9.82 8.38
C TYR A 148 1.88 -10.53 7.09
N MET A 149 1.78 -11.86 7.19
CA MET A 149 1.26 -12.68 6.10
C MET A 149 -0.24 -12.48 5.96
N ASN A 150 -0.69 -12.19 4.75
CA ASN A 150 -2.08 -12.11 4.41
C ASN A 150 -2.60 -13.53 4.08
N PRO A 151 -3.65 -14.01 4.79
CA PRO A 151 -4.15 -15.38 4.57
C PRO A 151 -5.22 -15.45 3.46
N GLY A 152 -5.45 -14.36 2.72
CA GLY A 152 -6.63 -14.14 1.89
C GLY A 152 -7.90 -13.89 2.70
N GLN A 153 -8.73 -12.95 2.26
CA GLN A 153 -9.99 -12.61 2.96
C GLN A 153 -11.24 -12.72 2.08
N ASN A 154 -11.07 -12.98 0.77
CA ASN A 154 -12.17 -13.03 -0.19
C ASN A 154 -11.79 -13.85 -1.45
N LYS A 155 -12.61 -13.75 -2.50
CA LYS A 155 -12.41 -14.41 -3.81
C LYS A 155 -12.16 -13.40 -4.93
N ASN A 156 -11.70 -12.19 -4.57
CA ASN A 156 -11.35 -11.19 -5.56
C ASN A 156 -10.16 -11.69 -6.38
N ASN A 157 -10.14 -11.24 -7.62
CA ASN A 157 -9.11 -11.57 -8.57
C ASN A 157 -8.03 -10.48 -8.57
N TRP A 158 -6.84 -10.85 -9.04
CA TRP A 158 -5.68 -9.98 -9.07
C TRP A 158 -4.94 -10.10 -10.40
N ILE A 159 -4.02 -9.19 -10.66
CA ILE A 159 -3.01 -9.32 -11.72
C ILE A 159 -1.71 -8.72 -11.22
N SER A 160 -0.59 -9.41 -11.47
CA SER A 160 0.73 -8.90 -11.16
C SER A 160 1.48 -8.59 -12.45
N ILE A 161 1.82 -7.31 -12.63
CA ILE A 161 2.39 -6.80 -13.88
C ILE A 161 3.81 -6.29 -13.61
N ASN A 162 4.79 -6.90 -14.27
CA ASN A 162 6.16 -6.41 -14.34
C ASN A 162 6.40 -5.76 -15.70
N LEU A 163 6.81 -4.49 -15.70
CA LEU A 163 7.14 -3.74 -16.91
C LEU A 163 8.65 -3.72 -17.12
N GLU A 164 9.08 -3.85 -18.36
CA GLU A 164 10.48 -3.73 -18.77
C GLU A 164 10.60 -2.63 -19.84
N GLY A 165 11.25 -1.53 -19.46
CA GLY A 165 11.52 -0.43 -20.37
C GLY A 165 12.68 -0.73 -21.33
N VAL A 166 12.57 -0.22 -22.55
CA VAL A 166 13.59 -0.32 -23.62
C VAL A 166 14.10 1.07 -24.00
N GLN A 167 13.19 1.97 -24.41
CA GLN A 167 13.50 3.38 -24.63
C GLN A 167 13.29 4.20 -23.34
N SER A 168 12.24 3.85 -22.61
CA SER A 168 12.06 4.26 -21.22
C SER A 168 13.15 3.64 -20.33
N ASN A 169 13.31 4.15 -19.11
CA ASN A 169 14.23 3.54 -18.14
C ASN A 169 13.84 2.06 -17.92
N ASN A 170 14.82 1.18 -17.71
CA ASN A 170 14.60 -0.27 -17.69
C ASN A 170 13.56 -0.73 -16.65
N ALA A 171 13.50 -0.05 -15.50
CA ALA A 171 12.52 -0.30 -14.45
C ALA A 171 11.11 0.26 -14.76
N ALA A 172 10.93 0.90 -15.92
CA ALA A 172 9.70 1.55 -16.39
C ALA A 172 9.15 2.62 -15.44
N ILE A 173 9.96 3.17 -14.53
CA ILE A 173 9.54 4.16 -13.54
C ILE A 173 8.96 5.40 -14.25
N GLY A 174 7.83 5.87 -13.74
CA GLY A 174 7.02 6.96 -14.30
C GLY A 174 5.92 6.49 -15.27
N SER A 175 5.95 5.24 -15.72
CA SER A 175 4.93 4.70 -16.65
C SER A 175 3.60 4.53 -15.93
N ARG A 176 2.50 4.69 -16.69
CA ARG A 176 1.13 4.67 -16.15
C ARG A 176 0.34 3.52 -16.76
N LEU A 177 -0.34 2.78 -15.90
CA LEU A 177 -1.23 1.69 -16.26
C LEU A 177 -2.67 2.13 -16.02
N LYS A 178 -3.54 1.81 -16.97
CA LYS A 178 -4.99 1.93 -16.87
C LYS A 178 -5.60 0.59 -17.26
N LEU A 179 -6.23 -0.07 -16.30
CA LEU A 179 -6.97 -1.30 -16.52
C LEU A 179 -8.45 -0.97 -16.60
N SER A 180 -9.17 -1.67 -17.47
CA SER A 180 -10.62 -1.63 -17.54
C SER A 180 -11.18 -3.02 -17.29
N VAL A 181 -12.17 -3.09 -16.40
CA VAL A 181 -12.82 -4.33 -15.97
C VAL A 181 -14.33 -4.11 -15.90
N MET A 182 -15.10 -5.17 -16.11
CA MET A 182 -16.54 -5.16 -15.89
C MET A 182 -16.86 -5.55 -14.44
N GLU A 183 -17.61 -4.71 -13.74
CA GLU A 183 -18.09 -4.93 -12.38
C GLU A 183 -19.56 -4.51 -12.33
N ASP A 184 -20.45 -5.43 -11.93
CA ASP A 184 -21.92 -5.22 -11.89
C ASP A 184 -22.51 -4.63 -13.19
N GLY A 185 -22.04 -5.12 -14.33
CA GLY A 185 -22.50 -4.67 -15.66
C GLY A 185 -22.00 -3.27 -16.06
N LYS A 186 -21.12 -2.65 -15.26
CA LYS A 186 -20.51 -1.35 -15.55
C LYS A 186 -19.01 -1.47 -15.75
N MET A 187 -18.47 -0.64 -16.64
CA MET A 187 -17.04 -0.53 -16.84
C MET A 187 -16.42 0.25 -15.68
N ARG A 188 -15.47 -0.37 -14.96
CA ARG A 188 -14.64 0.28 -13.95
C ARG A 188 -13.21 0.42 -14.46
N TYR A 189 -12.55 1.51 -14.09
CA TYR A 189 -11.17 1.78 -14.42
C TYR A 189 -10.29 1.79 -13.18
N ILE A 190 -9.17 1.05 -13.23
CA ILE A 190 -8.19 0.97 -12.16
C ILE A 190 -6.88 1.55 -12.70
N TYR A 191 -6.28 2.46 -11.94
CA TYR A 191 -5.08 3.19 -12.33
C TYR A 191 -3.93 2.84 -11.38
N ARG A 192 -2.75 2.62 -11.95
CA ARG A 192 -1.49 2.44 -11.21
C ARG A 192 -0.35 3.12 -11.95
N ASP A 193 0.59 3.67 -11.21
CA ASP A 193 1.88 4.13 -11.71
C ASP A 193 2.99 3.17 -11.26
N VAL A 194 4.01 3.04 -12.11
CA VAL A 194 5.30 2.48 -11.68
C VAL A 194 6.08 3.63 -11.06
N ASN A 195 6.29 3.59 -9.75
CA ASN A 195 7.07 4.59 -9.03
C ASN A 195 8.34 3.98 -8.44
N SER A 196 9.24 4.83 -7.95
CA SER A 196 10.52 4.44 -7.36
C SER A 196 10.40 3.84 -5.94
N GLY A 197 9.19 3.45 -5.51
CA GLY A 197 8.91 2.96 -4.17
C GLY A 197 8.44 4.07 -3.22
N GLY A 198 7.43 3.76 -2.40
CA GLY A 198 6.99 4.58 -1.27
C GLY A 198 7.67 4.17 0.05
N SER A 199 7.42 4.92 1.13
CA SER A 199 7.87 4.60 2.50
C SER A 199 9.37 4.24 2.64
N PHE A 200 10.27 5.20 2.49
CA PHE A 200 11.72 4.96 2.46
C PHE A 200 12.18 4.06 1.28
N GLY A 201 11.41 4.02 0.20
CA GLY A 201 11.77 3.32 -1.04
C GLY A 201 11.57 1.80 -1.00
N SER A 202 10.72 1.28 -0.12
CA SER A 202 10.58 -0.16 0.11
C SER A 202 9.50 -0.85 -0.74
N ALA A 203 8.59 -0.09 -1.36
CA ALA A 203 7.55 -0.69 -2.20
C ALA A 203 8.14 -1.29 -3.50
N PRO A 204 7.67 -2.46 -3.96
CA PRO A 204 8.22 -3.16 -5.13
C PRO A 204 7.91 -2.41 -6.43
N PHE A 205 8.67 -2.60 -7.51
CA PHE A 205 8.32 -2.03 -8.83
C PHE A 205 7.19 -2.77 -9.54
N ARG A 206 7.10 -4.08 -9.28
CA ARG A 206 5.98 -4.93 -9.69
C ARG A 206 4.67 -4.27 -9.28
N ARG A 207 3.69 -4.27 -10.17
CA ARG A 207 2.35 -3.73 -9.90
C ARG A 207 1.43 -4.90 -9.61
N GLU A 208 1.17 -5.11 -8.33
CA GLU A 208 0.14 -6.03 -7.84
C GLU A 208 -1.17 -5.25 -7.75
N ILE A 209 -2.18 -5.71 -8.47
CA ILE A 209 -3.42 -4.95 -8.70
C ILE A 209 -4.60 -5.88 -8.46
N GLY A 210 -5.42 -5.54 -7.46
CA GLY A 210 -6.75 -6.09 -7.30
C GLY A 210 -7.69 -5.63 -8.41
N ILE A 211 -8.55 -6.52 -8.87
CA ILE A 211 -9.57 -6.24 -9.90
C ILE A 211 -10.97 -6.66 -9.44
N GLY A 212 -11.15 -6.91 -8.15
CA GLY A 212 -12.43 -7.30 -7.56
C GLY A 212 -12.95 -8.62 -8.12
N ALA A 213 -14.26 -8.72 -8.32
CA ALA A 213 -14.88 -9.93 -8.85
C ALA A 213 -14.65 -10.15 -10.36
N ALA A 214 -13.96 -9.24 -11.06
CA ALA A 214 -13.80 -9.31 -12.51
C ALA A 214 -12.98 -10.54 -12.94
N THR A 215 -13.53 -11.31 -13.88
CA THR A 215 -12.90 -12.53 -14.41
C THR A 215 -12.07 -12.28 -15.67
N VAL A 216 -12.02 -11.04 -16.15
CA VAL A 216 -11.26 -10.61 -17.33
C VAL A 216 -10.90 -9.13 -17.20
N ILE A 217 -9.69 -8.78 -17.64
CA ILE A 217 -9.29 -7.40 -17.88
C ILE A 217 -9.58 -7.09 -19.35
N ASN A 218 -10.58 -6.26 -19.60
CA ASN A 218 -11.07 -5.93 -20.94
C ASN A 218 -9.98 -5.24 -21.77
N GLU A 219 -9.32 -4.24 -21.18
CA GLU A 219 -8.18 -3.55 -21.77
C GLU A 219 -7.20 -3.13 -20.66
N LEU A 220 -5.92 -3.42 -20.87
CA LEU A 220 -4.78 -2.83 -20.17
C LEU A 220 -4.11 -1.84 -21.13
N GLU A 221 -4.13 -0.56 -20.78
CA GLU A 221 -3.39 0.50 -21.45
C GLU A 221 -2.15 0.86 -20.63
N ILE A 222 -0.98 0.89 -21.28
CA ILE A 222 0.29 1.30 -20.69
C ILE A 222 0.79 2.53 -21.45
N LYS A 223 0.97 3.63 -20.74
CA LYS A 223 1.67 4.82 -21.23
C LYS A 223 3.08 4.83 -20.67
N TRP A 224 4.07 4.56 -21.53
CA TRP A 224 5.48 4.49 -21.16
C TRP A 224 6.08 5.88 -20.92
N HIS A 225 6.83 6.02 -19.84
CA HIS A 225 7.50 7.27 -19.51
C HIS A 225 8.75 7.51 -20.38
N GLY A 226 9.03 8.77 -20.72
CA GLY A 226 10.16 9.12 -21.59
C GLY A 226 9.83 8.96 -23.07
N SER A 227 9.49 7.75 -23.54
CA SER A 227 9.18 7.49 -24.95
C SER A 227 7.81 8.01 -25.40
N GLY A 228 6.84 8.07 -24.47
CA GLY A 228 5.47 8.46 -24.78
C GLY A 228 4.66 7.37 -25.51
N LEU A 229 5.25 6.18 -25.75
CA LEU A 229 4.57 5.05 -26.37
C LEU A 229 3.32 4.66 -25.56
N VAL A 230 2.23 4.37 -26.26
CA VAL A 230 1.01 3.82 -25.67
C VAL A 230 0.76 2.42 -26.22
N GLN A 231 0.75 1.42 -25.35
CA GLN A 231 0.42 0.04 -25.71
C GLN A 231 -0.90 -0.38 -25.08
N LYS A 232 -1.66 -1.18 -25.82
CA LYS A 232 -2.98 -1.67 -25.39
C LYS A 232 -3.06 -3.17 -25.60
N PHE A 233 -3.55 -3.85 -24.58
CA PHE A 233 -3.72 -5.30 -24.57
C PHE A 233 -5.14 -5.62 -24.11
N LYS A 234 -5.79 -6.59 -24.75
CA LYS A 234 -7.20 -6.91 -24.48
C LYS A 234 -7.37 -8.34 -23.99
N ASN A 235 -8.47 -8.58 -23.28
CA ASN A 235 -8.90 -9.91 -22.83
C ASN A 235 -7.81 -10.64 -22.02
N ILE A 236 -7.14 -9.92 -21.12
CA ILE A 236 -6.12 -10.51 -20.25
C ILE A 236 -6.83 -11.29 -19.13
N LYS A 237 -6.43 -12.55 -18.93
CA LYS A 237 -6.94 -13.36 -17.83
C LYS A 237 -6.36 -12.88 -16.49
N PRO A 238 -7.11 -12.93 -15.41
CA PRO A 238 -6.60 -12.59 -14.08
C PRO A 238 -5.76 -13.72 -13.48
N ASN A 239 -5.30 -13.51 -12.24
CA ASN A 239 -4.64 -14.45 -11.35
C ASN A 239 -3.35 -15.04 -11.93
N GLN A 240 -2.51 -14.15 -12.45
CA GLN A 240 -1.22 -14.52 -13.03
C GLN A 240 -0.19 -13.41 -12.88
N PHE A 241 1.07 -13.80 -12.94
CA PHE A 241 2.20 -12.89 -13.11
C PHE A 241 2.46 -12.70 -14.60
N VAL A 242 2.59 -11.46 -15.04
CA VAL A 242 2.88 -11.12 -16.43
C VAL A 242 4.06 -10.17 -16.54
N LYS A 243 4.85 -10.35 -17.59
CA LYS A 243 5.91 -9.45 -18.02
C LYS A 243 5.54 -8.82 -19.36
N ILE A 244 5.61 -7.50 -19.44
CA ILE A 244 5.36 -6.73 -20.65
C ILE A 244 6.57 -5.84 -20.92
N THR A 245 7.15 -5.99 -22.11
CA THR A 245 8.32 -5.24 -22.57
C THR A 245 7.88 -4.11 -23.50
N GLU A 246 8.44 -2.93 -23.33
CA GLU A 246 8.16 -1.75 -24.15
C GLU A 246 8.35 -2.05 -25.65
N GLY A 247 7.33 -1.75 -26.45
CA GLY A 247 7.33 -1.98 -27.90
C GLY A 247 6.95 -3.41 -28.32
N SER A 248 6.84 -4.35 -27.38
CA SER A 248 6.41 -5.73 -27.68
C SER A 248 4.89 -5.88 -27.69
N ASN A 249 4.35 -6.59 -28.68
CA ASN A 249 2.91 -6.88 -28.76
C ASN A 249 2.45 -8.07 -27.89
N ALA A 250 3.34 -8.62 -27.05
CA ALA A 250 3.05 -9.80 -26.24
C ALA A 250 2.86 -9.46 -24.75
N VAL A 251 1.91 -10.15 -24.12
CA VAL A 251 1.80 -10.27 -22.66
C VAL A 251 2.36 -11.64 -22.28
N ASN A 252 3.54 -11.68 -21.69
CA ASN A 252 4.20 -12.95 -21.37
C ASN A 252 3.84 -13.37 -19.94
N THR A 253 3.19 -14.52 -19.78
CA THR A 253 2.98 -15.11 -18.45
C THR A 253 4.32 -15.56 -17.86
N VAL A 254 4.55 -15.23 -16.60
CA VAL A 254 5.73 -15.63 -15.83
C VAL A 254 5.29 -16.66 -14.81
N ASN A 255 5.96 -17.80 -14.78
CA ASN A 255 5.73 -18.78 -13.73
C ASN A 255 6.61 -18.42 -12.51
N ILE A 256 5.99 -17.95 -11.44
CA ILE A 256 6.68 -17.66 -10.18
C ILE A 256 6.26 -18.70 -9.15
N LYS A 257 7.24 -19.28 -8.47
CA LYS A 257 7.00 -20.31 -7.47
C LYS A 257 6.37 -19.69 -6.24
N LYS A 258 5.18 -20.16 -5.87
CA LYS A 258 4.59 -19.88 -4.54
C LYS A 258 5.56 -20.33 -3.44
N LEU A 259 5.84 -19.44 -2.51
CA LEU A 259 6.65 -19.69 -1.33
C LEU A 259 5.75 -20.16 -0.19
N THR A 260 6.35 -20.80 0.81
CA THR A 260 5.64 -21.19 2.02
C THR A 260 6.50 -20.79 3.20
N PHE A 261 6.07 -19.74 3.89
CA PHE A 261 6.75 -19.28 5.09
C PHE A 261 6.43 -20.22 6.25
N LYS A 262 7.48 -20.80 6.84
CA LYS A 262 7.33 -21.63 8.04
C LYS A 262 7.38 -20.73 9.26
N LYS A 263 6.36 -20.84 10.11
CA LYS A 263 6.42 -20.25 11.45
C LYS A 263 7.51 -20.98 12.24
N LEU A 264 8.57 -20.28 12.59
CA LEU A 264 9.62 -20.82 13.46
C LEU A 264 9.06 -20.91 14.88
N GLY A 265 8.58 -22.09 15.28
CA GLY A 265 8.41 -22.55 16.67
C GLY A 265 7.56 -21.71 17.65
N THR A 266 6.80 -22.39 18.50
CA THR A 266 6.05 -21.80 19.64
C THR A 266 6.92 -21.53 20.88
N THR A 267 8.23 -21.33 20.74
CA THR A 267 9.03 -20.79 21.85
C THR A 267 8.75 -19.29 21.90
N SER A 268 7.74 -18.93 22.69
CA SER A 268 7.49 -17.61 23.27
C SER A 268 8.50 -16.55 22.83
N HIS A 269 8.16 -15.83 21.77
CA HIS A 269 8.44 -14.44 21.41
C HIS A 269 8.39 -14.32 19.87
N HIS A 270 7.55 -13.41 19.39
CA HIS A 270 7.09 -13.29 18.01
C HIS A 270 8.20 -12.91 17.03
N HIS A 271 9.04 -13.84 16.57
CA HIS A 271 10.12 -13.50 15.63
C HIS A 271 10.28 -14.51 14.50
N MET A 272 10.20 -14.04 13.25
CA MET A 272 10.67 -14.75 12.06
C MET A 272 12.09 -14.26 11.73
N ALA A 273 13.03 -15.18 11.54
CA ALA A 273 14.38 -14.88 11.04
C ALA A 273 14.66 -15.78 9.82
N MET A 274 15.25 -15.22 8.76
CA MET A 274 15.64 -15.97 7.56
C MET A 274 16.90 -16.82 7.85
N LYS A 275 16.95 -18.02 7.25
CA LYS A 275 18.18 -18.79 7.03
C LYS A 275 18.63 -18.60 5.59
#